data_AF-A0A090GKM2-F1
#
_entry.id   AF-A0A090GKM2-F1
#
_cell.length_a   1.000
_cell.length_b   1.000
_cell.length_c   1.000
_cell.angle_alpha   90.00
_cell.angle_beta   90.00
_cell.angle_gamma   90.00
#
_symmetry.space_group_name_H-M   'P 1'
#
loop_
_entity.id
_entity.type
_entity.pdbx_description
1 polymer ?
#
loop_
_entity_poly.entity_id
_entity_poly.type
_entity_poly.pdbx_seq_one_letter_code
_entity_poly.pdbx_strand_id
1 'polypeptide(L)'
;MGGPAGRRDTERTSIERTQNYYGILRPLCRRVEVWTIYHHPLKGLDGIIDWFSSTGLRPYLSRLDASEKKAYLAVPRRSRHYAILEEATTLLPFPRLFVVATRL
;
A
#
# COMPACT_ATOMS: atom_id res chain seq x y z
N MET A 1 -29.90 15.60 1.00
CA MET A 1 -28.74 16.44 0.61
C MET A 1 -27.47 15.66 0.91
N GLY A 2 -27.05 14.79 -0.01
CA GLY A 2 -25.84 13.98 0.12
C GLY A 2 -24.63 14.77 -0.31
N GLY A 3 -23.75 15.11 0.63
CA GLY A 3 -22.45 15.73 0.33
C GLY A 3 -21.55 14.78 -0.45
N PRO A 4 -20.64 15.30 -1.30
CA PRO A 4 -19.89 14.46 -2.23
C PRO A 4 -18.94 13.57 -1.44
N ALA A 5 -18.95 12.29 -1.81
CA ALA A 5 -18.01 11.28 -1.34
C ALA A 5 -16.57 11.81 -1.44
N GLY A 6 -15.83 11.63 -0.35
CA GLY A 6 -14.45 12.09 -0.20
C GLY A 6 -13.61 11.78 -1.45
N ARG A 7 -13.02 12.83 -2.00
CA ARG A 7 -12.04 12.79 -3.09
C ARG A 7 -10.97 11.76 -2.72
N ARG A 8 -10.89 10.65 -3.47
CA ARG A 8 -9.79 9.68 -3.35
C ARG A 8 -8.50 10.45 -3.58
N ASP A 9 -7.61 10.38 -2.60
CA ASP A 9 -6.36 11.12 -2.56
C ASP A 9 -5.50 10.73 -3.78
N THR A 10 -5.43 11.63 -4.75
CA THR A 10 -4.76 11.46 -6.05
C THR A 10 -3.26 11.76 -5.99
N GLU A 11 -2.59 11.55 -4.85
CA GLU A 11 -1.16 11.86 -4.71
C GLU A 11 -0.24 10.69 -5.10
N ARG A 12 -0.75 9.46 -5.22
CA ARG A 12 0.06 8.31 -5.65
C ARG A 12 -0.27 7.90 -7.09
N THR A 13 0.75 7.97 -7.96
CA THR A 13 0.69 7.40 -9.30
C THR A 13 0.30 5.93 -9.22
N SER A 14 -0.78 5.55 -9.90
CA SER A 14 -1.20 4.16 -9.99
C SER A 14 -0.15 3.34 -10.73
N ILE A 15 0.24 2.21 -10.14
CA ILE A 15 1.03 1.20 -10.85
C ILE A 15 0.10 0.54 -11.86
N GLU A 16 0.49 0.57 -13.13
CA GLU A 16 -0.26 -0.07 -14.23
C GLU A 16 -0.23 -1.60 -14.11
N ARG A 17 -1.11 -2.28 -14.85
CA ARG A 17 -1.15 -3.75 -14.85
C ARG A 17 0.16 -4.33 -15.38
N THR A 18 0.63 -5.42 -14.77
CA THR A 18 1.81 -6.21 -15.19
C THR A 18 1.83 -6.49 -16.70
N GLN A 19 0.68 -6.81 -17.29
CA GLN A 19 0.51 -7.09 -18.71
C GLN A 19 0.90 -5.90 -19.59
N ASN A 20 0.63 -4.67 -19.15
CA ASN A 20 0.93 -3.46 -19.92
C ASN A 20 2.45 -3.27 -20.05
N TYR A 21 3.18 -3.40 -18.93
CA TYR A 21 4.65 -3.33 -18.93
C TYR A 21 5.28 -4.44 -19.78
N TYR A 22 4.78 -5.67 -19.66
CA TYR A 22 5.26 -6.77 -20.49
C TYR A 22 5.02 -6.51 -21.98
N GLY A 23 3.81 -6.08 -22.35
CA GLY A 23 3.44 -5.82 -23.74
C GLY A 23 4.29 -4.73 -24.40
N ILE A 24 4.61 -3.66 -23.66
CA ILE A 24 5.47 -2.57 -24.15
C ILE A 24 6.92 -3.04 -24.37
N LEU A 25 7.46 -3.83 -23.45
CA LEU A 25 8.88 -4.19 -23.46
C LEU A 25 9.20 -5.42 -24.30
N ARG A 26 8.26 -6.35 -24.42
CA ARG A 26 8.48 -7.63 -25.10
C ARG A 26 8.96 -7.49 -26.56
N PRO A 27 8.47 -6.54 -27.38
CA PRO A 27 8.95 -6.35 -28.75
C PRO A 27 10.37 -5.76 -28.83
N LEU A 28 10.83 -5.08 -27.79
CA LEU A 28 12.10 -4.33 -27.76
C LEU A 28 13.26 -5.11 -27.12
N CYS A 29 12.96 -6.24 -26.50
CA CYS A 29 13.87 -6.98 -25.63
C CYS A 29 13.86 -8.47 -25.95
N ARG A 30 15.02 -9.12 -25.80
CA ARG A 30 15.14 -10.57 -25.96
C ARG A 30 14.51 -11.33 -24.78
N ARG A 31 14.55 -10.75 -23.59
CA ARG A 31 13.97 -11.30 -22.35
C ARG A 31 13.28 -10.20 -21.55
N VAL A 32 12.10 -10.48 -21.01
CA VAL A 32 11.34 -9.61 -20.10
C VAL A 32 10.77 -10.46 -18.99
N GLU A 33 11.01 -10.06 -17.74
CA GLU A 33 10.49 -10.68 -16.53
C GLU A 33 9.74 -9.61 -15.72
N VAL A 34 8.53 -9.94 -15.26
CA VAL A 34 7.70 -9.02 -14.47
C VAL A 34 7.08 -9.77 -13.29
N TRP A 35 7.16 -9.19 -12.09
CA TRP A 35 6.61 -9.82 -10.89
C TRP A 35 6.18 -8.81 -9.81
N THR A 36 5.28 -9.27 -8.94
CA THR A 36 4.69 -8.50 -7.83
C THR A 36 4.46 -9.40 -6.61
N ILE A 37 5.48 -9.71 -5.82
CA ILE A 37 5.28 -10.44 -4.56
C ILE A 37 6.12 -9.78 -3.47
N TYR A 38 5.45 -9.00 -2.63
CA TYR A 38 6.12 -8.35 -1.51
C TYR A 38 5.14 -8.10 -0.36
N HIS A 39 5.41 -8.72 0.79
CA HIS A 39 4.69 -8.51 2.05
C HIS A 39 5.69 -8.10 3.12
N HIS A 40 5.30 -7.15 3.97
CA HIS A 40 6.07 -6.79 5.14
C HIS A 40 5.48 -7.47 6.38
N PRO A 41 6.24 -8.30 7.11
CA PRO A 41 5.82 -8.80 8.41
C PRO A 41 5.86 -7.66 9.43
N LEU A 42 4.76 -7.48 10.15
CA LEU A 42 4.60 -6.44 11.18
C LEU A 42 4.01 -7.06 12.45
N LYS A 43 4.25 -6.42 13.60
CA LYS A 43 3.70 -6.83 14.89
C LYS A 43 2.22 -6.44 14.98
N GLY A 44 1.36 -7.29 14.41
CA GLY A 44 -0.08 -7.11 14.41
C GLY A 44 -0.54 -5.78 13.78
N LEU A 45 -1.71 -5.32 14.23
CA LEU A 45 -2.31 -4.07 13.75
C LEU A 45 -1.54 -2.83 14.23
N ASP A 46 -0.88 -2.88 15.38
CA ASP A 46 -0.09 -1.76 15.91
C ASP A 46 1.11 -1.46 15.01
N GLY A 47 1.82 -2.51 14.56
CA GLY A 47 2.90 -2.35 13.59
C GLY A 47 2.43 -1.74 12.26
N ILE A 48 1.21 -2.05 11.80
CA ILE A 48 0.62 -1.43 10.61
C ILE A 48 0.38 0.06 10.84
N ILE A 49 -0.20 0.43 11.99
CA ILE A 49 -0.50 1.82 12.32
C ILE A 49 0.78 2.66 12.40
N ASP A 50 1.81 2.15 13.07
CA ASP A 50 3.11 2.83 13.18
C ASP A 50 3.77 2.98 11.81
N TRP A 51 3.72 1.93 10.97
CA TRP A 51 4.24 1.97 9.61
C TRP A 51 3.58 3.06 8.75
N PHE A 52 2.25 3.14 8.78
CA PHE A 52 1.51 4.13 8.01
C PHE A 52 1.64 5.55 8.58
N SER A 53 1.79 5.71 9.90
CA SER A 53 1.99 7.00 10.57
C SER A 53 3.25 7.72 10.09
N SER A 54 4.29 6.96 9.71
CA SER A 54 5.56 7.51 9.23
C SER A 54 5.63 7.75 7.72
N THR A 55 4.78 7.09 6.91
CA THR A 55 4.91 7.07 5.44
C THR A 55 3.74 7.66 4.67
N GLY A 56 2.49 7.39 5.09
CA GLY A 56 1.29 7.69 4.29
C GLY A 56 0.19 8.45 5.01
N LEU A 57 0.19 8.46 6.35
CA LEU A 57 -0.85 9.13 7.14
C LEU A 57 -0.50 10.56 7.52
N ARG A 58 0.75 11.01 7.32
CA ARG A 58 1.17 12.37 7.69
C ARG A 58 0.26 13.48 7.14
N PRO A 59 -0.18 13.47 5.86
CA PRO A 59 -1.07 14.52 5.34
C PRO A 59 -2.45 14.55 6.00
N TYR A 60 -2.89 13.41 6.55
CA TYR A 60 -4.17 13.28 7.25
C TYR A 60 -4.03 13.68 8.71
N LEU A 61 -3.01 13.15 9.39
CA LEU A 61 -2.75 13.42 10.80
C LEU A 61 -2.35 14.87 11.03
N SER A 62 -1.68 15.54 10.09
CA SER A 62 -1.30 16.96 10.24
C SER A 62 -2.51 17.90 10.35
N ARG A 63 -3.69 17.48 9.89
CA ARG A 63 -4.94 18.27 9.92
C ARG A 63 -5.77 18.07 11.19
N LEU A 64 -5.36 17.16 12.07
CA LEU A 64 -6.12 16.73 13.24
C LEU A 64 -5.46 17.20 14.54
N ASP A 65 -6.30 17.50 15.54
CA ASP A 65 -5.85 17.72 16.91
C ASP A 65 -5.47 16.39 17.62
N ALA A 66 -5.01 16.47 18.87
CA ALA A 66 -4.56 15.30 19.62
C ALA A 66 -5.67 14.27 19.91
N SER A 67 -6.90 14.74 20.18
CA SER A 67 -8.05 13.88 20.47
C SER A 67 -8.52 13.19 19.19
N GLU A 68 -8.61 13.96 18.09
CA GLU A 68 -8.99 13.47 16.78
C GLU A 68 -7.99 12.45 16.23
N LYS A 69 -6.67 12.69 16.40
CA LYS A 69 -5.63 11.70 16.06
C LYS A 69 -5.83 10.39 16.81
N LYS A 70 -6.08 10.45 18.12
CA LYS A 70 -6.30 9.27 18.95
C LYS A 70 -7.53 8.48 18.49
N ALA A 71 -8.62 9.18 18.17
CA ALA A 71 -9.84 8.56 17.65
C ALA A 71 -9.61 7.94 16.26
N TYR A 72 -8.93 8.65 15.37
CA TYR A 72 -8.65 8.21 13.99
C TYR A 72 -7.80 6.93 13.97
N LEU A 73 -6.74 6.86 14.79
CA LEU A 73 -5.86 5.69 14.87
C LEU A 73 -6.51 4.47 15.58
N ALA A 74 -7.64 4.66 16.26
CA ALA A 74 -8.38 3.56 16.89
C ALA A 74 -9.28 2.78 15.90
N VAL A 75 -9.62 3.36 14.74
CA VAL A 75 -10.52 2.75 13.74
C VAL A 75 -9.88 1.52 13.05
N PRO A 76 -8.62 1.56 12.57
CA PRO A 76 -7.99 0.40 11.93
C PRO A 76 -7.90 -0.83 12.84
N ARG A 77 -7.73 -0.62 14.16
CA ARG A 77 -7.69 -1.70 15.17
C ARG A 77 -8.95 -2.54 15.22
N ARG A 78 -10.08 -2.03 14.68
CA ARG A 78 -11.37 -2.74 14.64
C ARG A 78 -11.60 -3.49 13.31
N SER A 79 -10.75 -3.26 12.30
CA SER A 79 -10.90 -3.86 10.98
C SER A 79 -10.26 -5.25 10.90
N ARG A 80 -11.05 -6.28 10.59
CA ARG A 80 -10.60 -7.69 10.45
C ARG A 80 -9.87 -7.98 9.14
N HIS A 81 -9.29 -6.96 8.50
CA HIS A 81 -8.81 -7.06 7.11
C HIS A 81 -7.44 -7.70 7.01
N TYR A 82 -6.74 -7.82 8.13
CA TYR A 82 -5.44 -8.44 8.21
C TYR A 82 -5.48 -9.64 9.14
N ALA A 83 -5.11 -10.82 8.61
CA ALA A 83 -4.93 -12.00 9.42
C ALA A 83 -3.75 -11.79 10.39
N ILE A 84 -3.95 -12.22 11.63
CA ILE A 84 -2.88 -12.38 12.61
C ILE A 84 -2.42 -13.83 12.49
N LEU A 85 -1.16 -14.01 12.11
CA LEU A 85 -0.45 -15.27 12.02
C LEU A 85 0.18 -15.61 13.38
N GLU A 86 1.02 -16.64 13.40
CA GLU A 86 1.79 -17.02 14.59
C GLU A 86 2.62 -15.84 15.13
N GLU A 87 2.88 -15.88 16.44
CA GLU A 87 3.66 -14.87 17.16
C GLU A 87 3.11 -13.43 17.02
N ALA A 88 1.79 -13.28 16.81
CA ALA A 88 1.13 -12.00 16.59
C ALA A 88 1.61 -11.22 15.36
N THR A 89 2.10 -11.92 14.33
CA THR A 89 2.60 -11.31 13.09
C THR A 89 1.47 -11.07 12.09
N THR A 90 1.51 -9.95 11.37
CA THR A 90 0.62 -9.68 10.24
C THR A 90 1.44 -9.40 8.99
N LEU A 91 0.99 -9.92 7.84
CA LEU A 91 1.58 -9.63 6.54
C LEU A 91 0.87 -8.44 5.88
N LEU A 92 1.54 -7.30 5.79
CA LEU A 92 1.04 -6.13 5.08
C LEU A 92 1.43 -6.23 3.59
N PRO A 93 0.47 -6.35 2.65
CA PRO A 93 0.75 -6.26 1.23
C PRO A 93 1.26 -4.86 0.88
N PHE A 94 2.43 -4.79 0.25
CA PHE A 94 3.03 -3.53 -0.18
C PHE A 94 3.31 -3.60 -1.69
N PRO A 95 2.39 -3.09 -2.53
CA PRO A 95 2.45 -3.29 -3.97
C PRO A 95 3.70 -2.62 -4.56
N ARG A 96 4.63 -3.47 -5.02
CA ARG A 96 5.79 -3.10 -5.82
C ARG A 96 5.77 -3.93 -7.10
N LEU A 97 6.05 -3.27 -8.22
CA LEU A 97 6.24 -3.92 -9.51
C LEU A 97 7.72 -3.93 -9.83
N PHE A 98 8.25 -5.10 -10.13
CA PHE A 98 9.61 -5.28 -10.59
C PHE A 98 9.59 -5.71 -12.05
N VAL A 99 10.46 -5.11 -12.86
CA VAL A 99 10.59 -5.38 -14.28
C VAL A 99 12.07 -5.52 -14.61
N VAL A 100 12.48 -6.64 -15.19
CA VAL A 100 13.83 -6.86 -15.72
C VAL A 100 13.72 -7.13 -17.21
N ALA A 101 14.45 -6.34 -18.01
CA ALA A 101 14.44 -6.45 -19.45
C ALA A 101 15.88 -6.48 -19.99
N THR A 102 16.14 -7.38 -20.93
CA THR A 102 17.46 -7.51 -21.58
C THR A 102 17.32 -7.15 -23.05
N ARG A 103 17.98 -6.06 -23.44
CA ARG A 103 18.07 -5.61 -24.83
C ARG A 103 18.97 -6.55 -25.64
N LEU A 104 18.74 -6.61 -26.96
CA LEU A 104 19.62 -7.25 -27.92
C LEU A 104 21.00 -6.57 -27.96
#